data_AF-A0A528EZI7-F1
#
_entry.id   AF-A0A528EZI7-F1
#
_cell.length_a   1.000
_cell.length_b   1.000
_cell.length_c   1.000
_cell.angle_alpha   90.00
_cell.angle_beta   90.00
_cell.angle_gamma   90.00
#
_symmetry.space_group_name_H-M   'P 1'
#
loop_
_entity.id
_entity.type
_entity.pdbx_description
1 polymer ?
#
loop_
_entity_poly.entity_id
_entity_poly.type
_entity_poly.pdbx_seq_one_letter_code
_entity_poly.pdbx_strand_id
1 'polypeptide(L)'
;MARRDVLLGITQAETTKPDRQATAGYATRGASRSMLSSIGELAAQAAKAERLLEGETVVDLDPSLIDGSFVSDRMEDDDEAFAELVAAIRERGQDSPILVRPHPAKNGRYQIVFGHRRARVAKELGKPVRAVVKELRDKDHVVAQGQENSARANLSFIERAVFAHNLADLGHDRETIQSALAIDAPMLTRMLSVTKRIPTAIIHAIGAAKGIGRDRWLDLTL
;
A
#
# COMPACT_ATOMS: atom_id res chain seq x y z
N MET A 1 -55.78 18.65 -57.83
CA MET A 1 -54.70 19.48 -58.39
C MET A 1 -53.38 18.75 -58.20
N ALA A 2 -52.57 18.70 -59.26
CA ALA A 2 -51.12 18.40 -59.32
C ALA A 2 -50.61 17.12 -58.61
N ARG A 3 -50.34 16.02 -59.36
CA ARG A 3 -49.10 15.69 -60.13
C ARG A 3 -47.95 15.25 -59.19
N ARG A 4 -47.60 13.95 -59.22
CA ARG A 4 -46.48 13.33 -59.99
C ARG A 4 -45.26 13.14 -59.07
N ASP A 5 -44.44 12.10 -59.12
CA ASP A 5 -44.09 11.11 -60.15
C ASP A 5 -43.50 9.87 -59.40
N VAL A 6 -43.84 8.62 -59.74
CA VAL A 6 -43.43 7.81 -60.91
C VAL A 6 -42.06 7.15 -60.71
N LEU A 7 -42.11 5.80 -60.76
CA LEU A 7 -41.10 4.78 -61.12
C LEU A 7 -40.88 3.75 -60.00
N LEU A 8 -41.59 2.61 -59.95
CA LEU A 8 -41.69 1.49 -60.92
C LEU A 8 -40.33 0.87 -61.30
N GLY A 9 -40.28 -0.45 -61.16
CA GLY A 9 -39.36 -1.33 -61.90
C GLY A 9 -38.14 -1.71 -61.08
N ILE A 10 -38.14 -2.85 -60.39
CA ILE A 10 -37.82 -4.14 -61.01
C ILE A 10 -36.53 -4.05 -61.82
N THR A 11 -35.39 -4.20 -61.15
CA THR A 11 -34.24 -4.90 -61.75
C THR A 11 -33.61 -5.77 -60.66
N GLN A 12 -33.93 -7.06 -60.74
CA GLN A 12 -33.03 -8.09 -60.26
C GLN A 12 -31.69 -7.92 -60.96
N ALA A 13 -30.61 -7.90 -60.20
CA ALA A 13 -29.29 -8.32 -60.67
C ALA A 13 -28.50 -8.84 -59.45
N GLU A 14 -28.57 -10.16 -59.31
CA GLU A 14 -27.65 -11.08 -58.63
C GLU A 14 -26.41 -10.48 -57.94
N THR A 15 -26.38 -10.53 -56.61
CA THR A 15 -25.14 -10.39 -55.84
C THR A 15 -24.39 -11.71 -55.81
N THR A 16 -23.57 -11.98 -56.83
CA THR A 16 -22.52 -13.01 -56.75
C THR A 16 -21.38 -12.48 -55.87
N LYS A 17 -21.23 -13.04 -54.67
CA LYS A 17 -20.04 -12.86 -53.84
C LYS A 17 -18.90 -13.68 -54.44
N PRO A 18 -17.74 -13.10 -54.80
CA PRO A 18 -16.56 -13.91 -55.03
C PRO A 18 -16.00 -14.37 -53.67
N ASP A 19 -16.01 -15.67 -53.46
CA ASP A 19 -15.26 -16.36 -52.40
C ASP A 19 -13.76 -16.17 -52.68
N ARG A 20 -13.15 -15.15 -52.06
CA ARG A 20 -11.69 -15.01 -52.04
C ARG A 20 -11.15 -15.86 -50.91
N GLN A 21 -10.79 -17.09 -51.24
CA GLN A 21 -9.89 -17.90 -50.41
C GLN A 21 -8.56 -17.15 -50.24
N ALA A 22 -8.35 -16.60 -49.05
CA ALA A 22 -7.04 -16.13 -48.64
C ALA A 22 -6.11 -17.34 -48.50
N THR A 23 -5.17 -17.48 -49.42
CA THR A 23 -4.05 -18.42 -49.33
C THR A 23 -3.17 -18.05 -48.14
N ALA A 24 -3.50 -18.54 -46.94
CA ALA A 24 -2.67 -18.37 -45.75
C ALA A 24 -1.51 -19.37 -45.75
N GLY A 25 -0.64 -19.23 -46.75
CA GLY A 25 0.61 -19.98 -46.91
C GLY A 25 1.83 -19.09 -46.67
N TYR A 26 1.84 -18.27 -45.61
CA TYR A 26 3.09 -17.66 -45.15
C TYR A 26 3.68 -18.54 -44.06
N ALA A 27 4.45 -19.54 -44.48
CA ALA A 27 5.28 -20.32 -43.57
C ALA A 27 6.25 -19.36 -42.87
N THR A 28 5.90 -18.95 -41.66
CA THR A 28 6.74 -18.19 -40.72
C THR A 28 7.89 -19.09 -40.28
N ARG A 29 8.90 -19.20 -41.15
CA ARG A 29 10.13 -19.96 -40.88
C ARG A 29 10.92 -19.28 -39.76
N GLY A 30 11.26 -20.07 -38.73
CA GLY A 30 12.38 -19.93 -37.79
C GLY A 30 12.76 -18.54 -37.26
N ALA A 31 13.26 -17.66 -38.13
CA ALA A 31 13.74 -16.32 -37.80
C ALA A 31 12.63 -15.41 -37.25
N SER A 32 11.43 -15.43 -37.84
CA SER A 32 10.30 -14.61 -37.37
C SER A 32 9.76 -15.08 -36.01
N ARG A 33 9.78 -16.40 -35.77
CA ARG A 33 9.37 -16.99 -34.49
C ARG A 33 10.40 -16.70 -33.38
N SER A 34 11.68 -16.73 -33.72
CA SER A 34 12.79 -16.34 -32.84
C SER A 34 12.76 -14.85 -32.49
N MET A 35 12.49 -13.98 -33.47
CA MET A 35 12.31 -12.54 -33.22
C MET A 35 11.07 -12.25 -32.36
N LEU A 36 9.93 -12.90 -32.62
CA LEU A 36 8.73 -12.75 -31.80
C LEU A 36 8.93 -13.27 -30.36
N SER A 37 9.68 -14.37 -30.19
CA SER A 37 10.07 -14.88 -28.86
C SER A 37 10.99 -13.91 -28.13
N SER A 38 11.99 -13.35 -28.82
CA SER A 38 12.92 -12.38 -28.25
C SER A 38 12.23 -11.06 -27.89
N ILE A 39 11.29 -10.57 -28.70
CA ILE A 39 10.45 -9.41 -28.37
C ILE A 39 9.55 -9.71 -27.15
N GLY A 40 8.99 -10.92 -27.05
CA GLY A 40 8.19 -11.35 -25.90
C GLY A 40 9.02 -11.45 -24.61
N GLU A 41 10.24 -11.98 -24.68
CA GLU A 41 11.18 -12.04 -23.56
C GLU A 41 11.60 -10.63 -23.12
N LEU A 42 11.92 -9.74 -24.07
CA LEU A 42 12.26 -8.34 -23.78
C LEU A 42 11.10 -7.59 -23.14
N ALA A 43 9.86 -7.77 -23.62
CA ALA A 43 8.68 -7.15 -23.03
C ALA A 43 8.40 -7.68 -21.61
N ALA A 44 8.59 -8.98 -21.38
CA ALA A 44 8.47 -9.57 -20.05
C ALA A 44 9.58 -9.06 -19.10
N GLN A 45 10.78 -8.85 -19.62
CA GLN A 45 11.92 -8.34 -18.86
C GLN A 45 11.78 -6.85 -18.55
N ALA A 46 11.23 -6.06 -19.48
CA ALA A 46 10.87 -4.67 -19.28
C ALA A 46 9.74 -4.53 -18.24
N ALA A 47 8.66 -5.31 -18.35
CA ALA A 47 7.57 -5.31 -17.37
C ALA A 47 8.05 -5.77 -15.97
N LYS A 48 8.99 -6.72 -15.91
CA LYS A 48 9.61 -7.14 -14.65
C LYS A 48 10.50 -6.04 -14.07
N ALA A 49 11.22 -5.29 -14.91
CA ALA A 49 12.01 -4.14 -14.50
C ALA A 49 11.12 -2.98 -14.03
N GLU A 50 10.00 -2.71 -14.70
CA GLU A 50 9.01 -1.71 -14.28
C GLU A 50 8.40 -2.06 -12.92
N ARG A 51 7.97 -3.32 -12.70
CA ARG A 51 7.49 -3.76 -11.37
C ARG A 51 8.58 -3.75 -10.28
N LEU A 52 9.85 -3.84 -10.67
CA LEU A 52 10.99 -3.69 -9.76
C LEU A 52 11.17 -2.20 -9.40
N LEU A 53 11.01 -1.30 -10.37
CA LEU A 53 11.11 0.15 -10.22
C LEU A 53 9.91 0.74 -9.46
N GLU A 54 8.71 0.20 -9.66
CA GLU A 54 7.48 0.56 -8.93
C GLU A 54 7.43 -0.06 -7.53
N GLY A 55 8.36 -0.97 -7.23
CA GLY A 55 8.44 -1.66 -5.95
C GLY A 55 7.23 -2.54 -5.70
N GLU A 56 6.71 -3.23 -6.72
CA GLU A 56 5.55 -4.14 -6.61
C GLU A 56 5.96 -5.61 -6.50
N THR A 57 7.25 -5.91 -6.61
CA THR A 57 7.74 -7.30 -6.54
C THR A 57 7.93 -7.71 -5.09
N VAL A 58 7.24 -8.77 -4.67
CA VAL A 58 7.45 -9.39 -3.35
C VAL A 58 8.77 -10.15 -3.36
N VAL A 59 9.65 -9.84 -2.42
CA VAL A 59 10.95 -10.47 -2.20
C VAL A 59 11.02 -11.05 -0.78
N ASP A 60 11.86 -12.06 -0.60
CA ASP A 60 12.18 -12.57 0.73
C ASP A 60 13.41 -11.86 1.28
N LEU A 61 13.27 -11.24 2.45
CA LEU A 61 14.35 -10.54 3.14
C LEU A 61 14.73 -11.25 4.43
N ASP A 62 16.03 -11.21 4.77
CA ASP A 62 16.49 -11.58 6.10
C ASP A 62 16.00 -10.54 7.12
N PRO A 63 15.22 -10.93 8.16
CA PRO A 63 14.77 -10.03 9.22
C PRO A 63 15.91 -9.30 9.95
N SER A 64 17.15 -9.80 9.91
CA SER A 64 18.33 -9.16 10.51
C SER A 64 18.74 -7.86 9.80
N LEU A 65 18.37 -7.70 8.53
CA LEU A 65 18.66 -6.53 7.70
C LEU A 65 17.60 -5.43 7.81
N ILE A 66 16.55 -5.66 8.61
CA ILE A 66 15.38 -4.82 8.69
C ILE A 66 15.35 -4.08 10.03
N ASP A 67 15.29 -2.76 9.96
CA ASP A 67 15.17 -1.86 11.10
C ASP A 67 13.71 -1.37 11.26
N GLY A 68 13.30 -1.10 12.50
CA GLY A 68 11.98 -0.55 12.80
C GLY A 68 11.74 0.84 12.20
N SER A 69 10.47 1.21 12.08
CA SER A 69 10.10 2.61 11.77
C SER A 69 10.51 3.51 12.93
N PHE A 70 10.79 4.77 12.63
CA PHE A 70 11.01 5.81 13.63
C PHE A 70 9.72 6.22 14.37
N VAL A 71 8.55 5.75 13.90
CA VAL A 71 7.26 5.91 14.58
C VAL A 71 6.68 4.56 14.96
N SER A 72 6.32 4.39 16.23
CA SER A 72 5.63 3.19 16.72
C SER A 72 4.21 3.11 16.14
N ASP A 73 3.79 1.90 15.78
CA ASP A 73 2.46 1.64 15.19
C ASP A 73 1.37 1.37 16.23
N ARG A 74 1.72 1.15 17.51
CA ARG A 74 0.78 0.90 18.63
C ARG A 74 1.30 1.41 19.98
N MET A 75 0.35 1.72 20.89
CA MET A 75 0.62 2.04 22.30
C MET A 75 0.67 0.81 23.21
N GLU A 76 -0.05 -0.26 22.86
CA GLU A 76 -0.10 -1.53 23.62
C GLU A 76 0.21 -2.69 22.67
N ASP A 77 1.17 -3.54 23.08
CA ASP A 77 1.39 -4.85 22.48
C ASP A 77 0.43 -5.84 23.17
N ASP A 78 -0.50 -6.40 22.40
CA ASP A 78 -1.36 -7.50 22.85
C ASP A 78 -0.59 -8.82 22.65
N ASP A 79 -0.05 -9.33 23.76
CA ASP A 79 0.78 -10.54 23.80
C ASP A 79 0.02 -11.78 23.33
N GLU A 80 -1.28 -11.88 23.62
CA GLU A 80 -2.13 -13.00 23.19
C GLU A 80 -2.31 -12.96 21.67
N ALA A 81 -2.71 -11.81 21.13
CA ALA A 81 -2.83 -11.62 19.69
C ALA A 81 -1.48 -11.81 18.97
N PHE A 82 -0.35 -11.64 19.65
CA PHE A 82 0.98 -11.85 19.07
C PHE A 82 1.30 -13.34 19.01
N ALA A 83 1.05 -14.07 20.08
CA ALA A 83 1.21 -15.53 20.11
C ALA A 83 0.35 -16.22 19.04
N GLU A 84 -0.88 -15.77 18.83
CA GLU A 84 -1.75 -16.25 17.75
C GLU A 84 -1.14 -15.99 16.37
N LEU A 85 -0.58 -14.80 16.13
CA LEU A 85 0.07 -14.46 14.87
C LEU A 85 1.31 -15.33 14.63
N VAL A 86 2.09 -15.61 15.68
CA VAL A 86 3.24 -16.53 15.61
C VAL A 86 2.78 -17.92 15.19
N ALA A 87 1.75 -18.46 15.84
CA ALA A 87 1.20 -19.77 15.51
C ALA A 87 0.69 -19.84 14.07
N ALA A 88 -0.08 -18.83 13.63
CA ALA A 88 -0.61 -18.75 12.27
C ALA A 88 0.49 -18.69 11.21
N ILE A 89 1.52 -17.85 11.39
CA ILE A 89 2.64 -17.73 10.43
C ILE A 89 3.50 -19.00 10.45
N ARG A 90 3.63 -19.67 11.60
CA ARG A 90 4.34 -20.95 11.69
C ARG A 90 3.65 -22.04 10.87
N GLU A 91 2.32 -22.12 10.94
CA GLU A 91 1.51 -23.15 10.28
C GLU A 91 1.30 -22.86 8.79
N ARG A 92 0.85 -21.65 8.44
CA ARG A 92 0.40 -21.28 7.08
C ARG A 92 1.40 -20.44 6.29
N GLY A 93 2.43 -19.92 6.95
CA GLY A 93 3.36 -18.95 6.36
C GLY A 93 2.84 -17.51 6.42
N GLN A 94 3.57 -16.60 5.76
CA GLN A 94 3.21 -15.18 5.72
C GLN A 94 2.33 -14.89 4.48
N ASP A 95 1.03 -14.69 4.69
CA ASP A 95 0.08 -14.42 3.60
C ASP A 95 0.31 -13.06 2.94
N SER A 96 0.42 -12.00 3.75
CA SER A 96 0.59 -10.62 3.29
C SER A 96 2.02 -10.13 3.51
N PRO A 97 2.67 -9.53 2.50
CA PRO A 97 4.02 -8.99 2.65
C PRO A 97 4.03 -7.77 3.58
N ILE A 98 5.19 -7.48 4.16
CA ILE A 98 5.46 -6.18 4.80
C ILE A 98 5.85 -5.15 3.73
N LEU A 99 5.72 -3.85 4.03
CA LEU A 99 6.30 -2.81 3.19
C LEU A 99 7.54 -2.26 3.86
N VAL A 100 8.63 -2.22 3.11
CA VAL A 100 9.89 -1.63 3.54
C VAL A 100 10.39 -0.63 2.50
N ARG A 101 11.27 0.26 2.95
CA ARG A 101 12.09 1.12 2.09
C ARG A 101 13.57 0.89 2.37
N PRO A 102 14.49 1.23 1.46
CA PRO A 102 15.91 1.29 1.80
C PRO A 102 16.15 2.24 2.98
N HIS A 103 17.05 1.86 3.88
CA HIS A 103 17.33 2.68 5.06
C HIS A 103 18.10 3.95 4.65
N PRO A 104 17.60 5.16 4.98
CA PRO A 104 18.19 6.41 4.48
C PRO A 104 19.63 6.65 4.94
N ALA A 105 20.00 6.15 6.13
CA ALA A 105 21.33 6.33 6.71
C ALA A 105 22.22 5.07 6.74
N LYS A 106 21.74 3.89 6.29
CA LYS A 106 22.47 2.62 6.45
C LYS A 106 22.37 1.80 5.16
N ASN A 107 23.42 1.83 4.35
CA ASN A 107 23.47 1.09 3.11
C ASN A 107 23.28 -0.42 3.33
N GLY A 108 22.52 -1.06 2.45
CA GLY A 108 22.22 -2.50 2.51
C GLY A 108 21.23 -2.91 3.59
N ARG A 109 20.62 -1.95 4.31
CA ARG A 109 19.55 -2.21 5.28
C ARG A 109 18.23 -1.65 4.79
N TYR A 110 17.15 -2.16 5.36
CA TYR A 110 15.79 -1.73 5.07
C TYR A 110 15.14 -1.15 6.33
N GLN A 111 14.20 -0.24 6.15
CA GLN A 111 13.37 0.30 7.21
C GLN A 111 11.91 -0.08 6.97
N ILE A 112 11.25 -0.61 8.00
CA ILE A 112 9.84 -0.98 7.92
C ILE A 112 8.98 0.27 7.79
N VAL A 113 8.11 0.30 6.78
CA VAL A 113 7.04 1.27 6.62
C VAL A 113 5.80 0.77 7.38
N PHE A 114 5.38 -0.47 7.11
CA PHE A 114 4.34 -1.15 7.88
C PHE A 114 4.55 -2.67 7.97
N GLY A 115 3.88 -3.30 8.93
CA GLY A 115 3.92 -4.76 9.12
C GLY A 115 4.92 -5.20 10.19
N HIS A 116 5.21 -4.34 11.16
CA HIS A 116 6.20 -4.54 12.23
C HIS A 116 6.03 -5.86 12.97
N ARG A 117 4.80 -6.24 13.33
CA ARG A 117 4.52 -7.52 14.01
C ARG A 117 4.92 -8.72 13.16
N ARG A 118 4.68 -8.70 11.84
CA ARG A 118 5.07 -9.80 10.94
C ARG A 118 6.58 -9.93 10.83
N ALA A 119 7.29 -8.81 10.73
CA ALA A 119 8.75 -8.81 10.74
C ALA A 119 9.32 -9.36 12.07
N ARG A 120 8.70 -9.00 13.21
CA ARG A 120 9.05 -9.53 14.54
C ARG A 120 8.83 -11.04 14.61
N VAL A 121 7.68 -11.55 14.13
CA VAL A 121 7.39 -12.99 14.07
C VAL A 121 8.40 -13.73 13.18
N ALA A 122 8.70 -13.20 11.98
CA ALA A 122 9.68 -13.82 11.08
C ALA A 122 11.06 -13.93 11.74
N LYS A 123 11.49 -12.88 12.47
CA LYS A 123 12.72 -12.88 13.26
C LYS A 123 12.71 -13.93 14.38
N GLU A 124 11.60 -14.04 15.12
CA GLU A 124 11.44 -15.05 16.18
C GLU A 124 11.46 -16.48 15.64
N LEU A 125 10.87 -16.71 14.47
CA LEU A 125 10.85 -18.01 13.81
C LEU A 125 12.15 -18.32 13.04
N GLY A 126 13.09 -17.38 12.92
CA GLY A 126 14.31 -17.53 12.13
C GLY A 126 14.05 -17.77 10.65
N LYS A 127 12.95 -17.21 10.11
CA LYS A 127 12.54 -17.37 8.70
C LYS A 127 12.66 -16.05 7.93
N PRO A 128 12.90 -16.08 6.61
CA PRO A 128 12.79 -14.90 5.77
C PRO A 128 11.40 -14.27 5.89
N VAL A 129 11.34 -12.94 5.78
CA VAL A 129 10.08 -12.19 5.75
C VAL A 129 9.78 -11.77 4.32
N ARG A 130 8.54 -12.02 3.88
CA ARG A 130 8.05 -11.55 2.58
C ARG A 130 7.86 -10.04 2.67
N ALA A 131 8.52 -9.30 1.79
CA ALA A 131 8.53 -7.86 1.80
C ALA A 131 8.35 -7.29 0.40
N VAL A 132 7.72 -6.14 0.34
CA VAL A 132 7.67 -5.26 -0.82
C VAL A 132 8.65 -4.12 -0.54
N VAL A 133 9.62 -3.91 -1.43
CA VAL A 133 10.62 -2.84 -1.29
C VAL A 133 10.19 -1.67 -2.16
N LYS A 134 9.95 -0.51 -1.55
CA LYS A 134 9.57 0.71 -2.26
C LYS A 134 10.48 1.86 -1.87
N GLU A 135 10.96 2.59 -2.87
CA GLU A 135 11.69 3.84 -2.66
C GLU A 135 10.72 4.92 -2.13
N LEU A 136 10.88 5.30 -0.86
CA LEU A 136 10.03 6.29 -0.20
C LEU A 136 10.88 7.31 0.55
N ARG A 137 10.57 8.60 0.34
CA ARG A 137 11.11 9.67 1.18
C ARG A 137 10.38 9.67 2.53
N ASP A 138 10.94 10.39 3.51
CA ASP A 138 10.39 10.39 4.88
C ASP A 138 8.92 10.82 4.94
N LYS A 139 8.53 11.83 4.14
CA LYS A 139 7.12 12.25 4.05
C LYS A 139 6.22 11.13 3.54
N ASP A 140 6.63 10.47 2.45
CA ASP A 140 5.86 9.41 1.81
C ASP A 140 5.79 8.15 2.70
N HIS A 141 6.86 7.86 3.44
CA HIS A 141 6.90 6.81 4.48
C HIS A 141 5.85 7.08 5.56
N VAL A 142 5.84 8.28 6.14
CA VAL A 142 4.90 8.65 7.20
C VAL A 142 3.45 8.54 6.73
N VAL A 143 3.16 9.03 5.52
CA VAL A 143 1.82 8.96 4.95
C VAL A 143 1.40 7.51 4.75
N ALA A 144 2.26 6.68 4.14
CA ALA A 144 1.96 5.27 3.92
C ALA A 144 1.74 4.51 5.24
N GLN A 145 2.60 4.74 6.24
CA GLN A 145 2.47 4.12 7.56
C GLN A 145 1.17 4.55 8.27
N GLY A 146 0.88 5.86 8.26
CA GLY A 146 -0.31 6.40 8.90
C GLY A 146 -1.62 5.93 8.23
N GLN A 147 -1.63 5.83 6.90
CA GLN A 147 -2.81 5.39 6.15
C GLN A 147 -3.12 3.92 6.39
N GLU A 148 -2.10 3.06 6.35
CA GLU A 148 -2.27 1.64 6.68
C GLU A 148 -2.74 1.45 8.13
N ASN A 149 -2.27 2.28 9.06
CA ASN A 149 -2.73 2.28 10.44
C ASN A 149 -4.17 2.80 10.61
N SER A 150 -4.55 3.84 9.85
CA SER A 150 -5.89 4.43 9.89
C SER A 150 -6.94 3.52 9.24
N ALA A 151 -6.56 2.77 8.21
CA ALA A 151 -7.42 1.78 7.54
C ALA A 151 -7.73 0.57 8.44
N ARG A 152 -6.83 0.23 9.37
CA ARG A 152 -7.12 -0.71 10.45
C ARG A 152 -8.04 0.01 11.43
N ALA A 153 -9.33 -0.25 11.36
CA ALA A 153 -10.43 0.44 12.06
C ALA A 153 -10.40 0.39 13.62
N ASN A 154 -9.22 0.40 14.24
CA ASN A 154 -8.98 0.08 15.64
C ASN A 154 -8.17 1.14 16.40
N LEU A 155 -7.71 2.22 15.76
CA LEU A 155 -7.01 3.30 16.48
C LEU A 155 -8.01 4.25 17.14
N SER A 156 -7.87 4.38 18.45
CA SER A 156 -8.60 5.35 19.27
C SER A 156 -8.25 6.80 18.91
N PHE A 157 -9.06 7.74 19.37
CA PHE A 157 -8.78 9.17 19.22
C PHE A 157 -7.41 9.55 19.81
N ILE A 158 -7.08 9.04 21.00
CA ILE A 158 -5.84 9.41 21.69
C ILE A 158 -4.61 8.82 21.02
N GLU A 159 -4.67 7.57 20.52
CA GLU A 159 -3.57 6.98 19.76
C GLU A 159 -3.24 7.80 18.51
N ARG A 160 -4.29 8.24 17.79
CA ARG A 160 -4.11 9.10 16.62
C ARG A 160 -3.57 10.49 16.99
N ALA A 161 -3.97 11.03 18.14
CA ALA A 161 -3.45 12.31 18.62
C ALA A 161 -1.98 12.24 19.04
N VAL A 162 -1.57 11.15 19.71
CA VAL A 162 -0.16 10.87 20.06
C VAL A 162 0.66 10.69 18.79
N PHE A 163 0.15 9.93 17.81
CA PHE A 163 0.81 9.79 16.51
C PHE A 163 1.00 11.15 15.82
N ALA A 164 -0.04 12.00 15.78
CA ALA A 164 0.06 13.35 15.23
C ALA A 164 1.12 14.21 15.95
N HIS A 165 1.18 14.11 17.29
CA HIS A 165 2.15 14.84 18.11
C HIS A 165 3.58 14.39 17.79
N ASN A 166 3.83 13.08 17.76
CA ASN A 166 5.16 12.53 17.46
C ASN A 166 5.65 12.96 16.08
N LEU A 167 4.77 12.97 15.07
CA LEU A 167 5.13 13.47 13.75
C LEU A 167 5.46 14.97 13.75
N ALA A 168 4.72 15.77 14.52
CA ALA A 168 5.00 17.19 14.66
C ALA A 168 6.34 17.45 15.35
N ASP A 169 6.67 16.68 16.40
CA ASP A 169 7.96 16.77 17.12
C ASP A 169 9.15 16.37 16.23
N LEU A 170 8.93 15.41 15.33
CA LEU A 170 9.90 15.03 14.30
C LEU A 170 10.03 16.06 13.16
N GLY A 171 9.25 17.15 13.20
CA GLY A 171 9.34 18.25 12.25
C GLY A 171 8.53 18.06 10.96
N HIS A 172 7.62 17.09 10.90
CA HIS A 172 6.73 16.94 9.74
C HIS A 172 5.71 18.08 9.67
N ASP A 173 5.43 18.56 8.46
CA ASP A 173 4.45 19.61 8.22
C ASP A 173 3.01 19.11 8.45
N ARG A 174 2.09 20.05 8.71
CA ARG A 174 0.70 19.74 9.03
C ARG A 174 -0.02 18.98 7.92
N GLU A 175 0.30 19.30 6.67
CA GLU A 175 -0.31 18.66 5.49
C GLU A 175 0.05 17.18 5.42
N THR A 176 1.30 16.82 5.70
CA THR A 176 1.79 15.44 5.79
C THR A 176 1.05 14.69 6.90
N ILE A 177 0.89 15.31 8.07
CA ILE A 177 0.20 14.66 9.22
C ILE A 177 -1.29 14.45 8.92
N GLN A 178 -1.96 15.45 8.35
CA GLN A 178 -3.35 15.35 7.91
C GLN A 178 -3.53 14.23 6.89
N SER A 179 -2.61 14.15 5.94
CA SER A 179 -2.59 13.12 4.90
C SER A 179 -2.32 11.75 5.50
N ALA A 180 -1.44 11.60 6.49
CA ALA A 180 -1.17 10.33 7.15
C ALA A 180 -2.38 9.82 7.95
N LEU A 181 -3.14 10.72 8.57
CA LEU A 181 -4.27 10.38 9.44
C LEU A 181 -5.64 10.44 8.76
N ALA A 182 -5.69 10.77 7.46
CA ALA A 182 -6.92 11.02 6.69
C ALA A 182 -7.88 12.01 7.38
N ILE A 183 -7.37 13.17 7.84
CA ILE A 183 -8.16 14.18 8.57
C ILE A 183 -8.00 15.60 8.07
N ASP A 184 -8.97 16.42 8.44
CA ASP A 184 -8.96 17.87 8.22
C ASP A 184 -8.10 18.64 9.25
N ALA A 185 -7.85 19.92 8.95
CA ALA A 185 -7.05 20.79 9.79
C ALA A 185 -7.68 21.07 11.17
N PRO A 186 -9.01 21.29 11.29
CA PRO A 186 -9.67 21.41 12.59
C PRO A 186 -9.46 20.21 13.50
N MET A 187 -9.57 18.98 12.98
CA MET A 187 -9.35 17.76 13.76
C MET A 187 -7.90 17.63 14.22
N LEU A 188 -6.94 17.92 13.34
CA LEU A 188 -5.52 17.92 13.72
C LEU A 188 -5.24 18.95 14.83
N THR A 189 -5.81 20.15 14.77
CA THR A 189 -5.66 21.16 15.84
C THR A 189 -6.21 20.66 17.17
N ARG A 190 -7.37 20.01 17.19
CA ARG A 190 -7.95 19.44 18.41
C ARG A 190 -7.07 18.35 19.01
N MET A 191 -6.58 17.43 18.17
CA MET A 191 -5.66 16.37 18.58
C MET A 191 -4.40 16.91 19.26
N LEU A 192 -3.73 17.85 18.60
CA LEU A 192 -2.52 18.47 19.13
C LEU A 192 -2.79 19.29 20.39
N SER A 193 -3.99 19.85 20.57
CA SER A 193 -4.36 20.54 21.80
C SER A 193 -4.43 19.58 23.00
N VAL A 194 -4.94 18.36 22.79
CA VAL A 194 -5.04 17.34 23.85
C VAL A 194 -3.67 16.89 24.30
N THR A 195 -2.80 16.51 23.37
CA THR A 195 -1.45 16.01 23.69
C THR A 195 -0.52 17.07 24.28
N LYS A 196 -0.75 18.36 23.97
CA LYS A 196 -0.01 19.46 24.59
C LYS A 196 -0.42 19.77 26.03
N ARG A 197 -1.68 19.50 26.40
CA ARG A 197 -2.23 19.86 27.71
C ARG A 197 -2.19 18.71 28.71
N ILE A 198 -2.26 17.48 28.22
CA ILE A 198 -2.21 16.28 29.05
C ILE A 198 -0.80 15.67 28.95
N PRO A 199 -0.06 15.55 30.06
CA PRO A 199 1.25 14.91 30.07
C PRO A 199 1.22 13.50 29.49
N THR A 200 2.25 13.15 28.69
CA THR A 200 2.38 11.85 28.03
C THR A 200 2.29 10.67 29.02
N ALA A 201 2.83 10.83 30.23
CA ALA A 201 2.72 9.81 31.29
C ALA A 201 1.27 9.49 31.67
N ILE A 202 0.38 10.50 31.70
CA ILE A 202 -1.05 10.30 31.99
C ILE A 202 -1.74 9.62 30.81
N ILE A 203 -1.42 10.05 29.58
CA ILE A 203 -1.96 9.43 28.37
C ILE A 203 -1.63 7.94 28.32
N HIS A 204 -0.38 7.56 28.60
CA HIS A 204 0.02 6.15 28.67
C HIS A 204 -0.62 5.40 29.83
N ALA A 205 -0.81 6.03 31.00
CA ALA A 205 -1.48 5.40 32.13
C ALA A 205 -2.96 5.11 31.86
N ILE A 206 -3.64 5.97 31.08
CA ILE A 206 -5.02 5.75 30.62
C ILE A 206 -5.09 4.70 29.51
N GLY A 207 -4.04 4.58 28.70
CA GLY A 207 -3.95 3.64 27.59
C GLY A 207 -4.81 4.04 26.39
N ALA A 208 -5.10 3.07 25.50
CA ALA A 208 -5.80 3.34 24.24
C ALA A 208 -7.25 3.85 24.42
N ALA A 209 -7.91 3.56 25.55
CA ALA A 209 -9.26 4.03 25.86
C ALA A 209 -10.26 3.92 24.67
N LYS A 210 -10.33 2.74 24.01
CA LYS A 210 -11.05 2.53 22.73
C LYS A 210 -12.53 2.91 22.74
N GLY A 211 -13.18 2.91 23.90
CA GLY A 211 -14.58 3.35 24.07
C GLY A 211 -14.75 4.84 24.39
N ILE A 212 -13.65 5.57 24.60
CA ILE A 212 -13.63 6.97 24.98
C ILE A 212 -13.30 7.81 23.75
N GLY A 213 -14.34 8.45 23.22
CA GLY A 213 -14.23 9.32 22.05
C GLY A 213 -13.57 10.66 22.34
N ARG A 214 -13.47 11.48 21.29
CA ARG A 214 -12.93 12.84 21.29
C ARG A 214 -13.38 13.71 22.47
N ASP A 215 -14.68 13.75 22.75
CA ASP A 215 -15.25 14.78 23.63
C ASP A 215 -14.76 14.65 25.07
N ARG A 216 -14.65 13.43 25.58
CA ARG A 216 -14.10 13.17 26.92
C ARG A 216 -12.65 13.58 27.06
N TRP A 217 -11.85 13.40 26.01
CA TRP A 217 -10.47 13.84 25.99
C TRP A 217 -10.36 15.37 25.93
N LEU A 218 -11.29 16.06 25.28
CA LEU A 218 -11.33 17.51 25.26
C LEU A 218 -11.79 18.10 26.60
N ASP A 219 -12.75 17.47 27.29
CA ASP A 219 -13.20 17.90 28.62
C ASP A 219 -12.04 17.91 29.65
N LEU A 220 -11.11 16.96 29.54
CA LEU A 220 -9.92 16.88 30.40
C LEU A 220 -8.88 17.98 30.13
N THR A 221 -9.08 18.78 29.07
CA THR A 221 -8.15 19.84 28.68
C THR A 221 -8.63 21.24 29.06
N LEU A 222 -9.81 21.35 29.68
CA LEU A 222 -10.39 22.57 30.25
C LEU A 222 -9.90 22.77 31.68
#